data_AF-A0A451A3N4-F1
#
_entry.id   AF-A0A451A3N4-F1
#
_cell.length_a   1.000
_cell.length_b   1.000
_cell.length_c   1.000
_cell.angle_alpha   90.00
_cell.angle_beta   90.00
_cell.angle_gamma   90.00
#
_symmetry.space_group_name_H-M   'P 1'
#
loop_
_entity.id
_entity.type
_entity.pdbx_description
1 polymer ?
#
loop_
_entity_poly.entity_id
_entity_poly.type
_entity_poly.pdbx_seq_one_letter_code
_entity_poly.pdbx_strand_id
1 'polypeptide(L)'
;MWSIPAHMESMECYACHADWAPQCYGCHVTMDYSKGKMDVDWIANANSAGPDGLTADGPLGTNGLKSAGKASETRSYLRWETPVLGINGEGRVTPLMPGCQVISTVIGKDGSVLAKNEIWNTPEGKGIDHSPVQPHTAGRRARTCESCHSNPKALGYGIEDGRFMRGVEKDLVVDLQDAKGALLPGKTSVQSPAIPKLDHDLSQLVTRDGEQLVSVGSHWPLGGPLPQKMREKMERTGLCMGCHHKQADGKFWEKVAEEGWRDNDAHRDLMKKAIEAYADKSATANR
;
A
#
# COMPACT_ATOMS: atom_id res chain seq x y z
N MET A 1 -24.65 16.17 -4.17
CA MET A 1 -23.59 15.73 -3.22
C MET A 1 -23.88 14.28 -2.88
N TRP A 2 -22.93 13.38 -3.06
CA TRP A 2 -23.14 11.94 -2.85
C TRP A 2 -23.24 11.65 -1.35
N SER A 3 -24.46 11.58 -0.83
CA SER A 3 -24.70 11.31 0.58
C SER A 3 -24.82 9.81 0.81
N ILE A 4 -23.70 9.09 0.86
CA ILE A 4 -23.67 7.74 1.44
C ILE A 4 -23.34 7.92 2.92
N PRO A 5 -24.28 7.71 3.87
CA PRO A 5 -24.05 7.96 5.29
C PRO A 5 -22.80 7.26 5.84
N ALA A 6 -22.60 5.99 5.45
CA ALA A 6 -21.43 5.22 5.84
C ALA A 6 -20.11 5.89 5.44
N HIS A 7 -20.03 6.55 4.28
CA HIS A 7 -18.83 7.29 3.89
C HIS A 7 -18.62 8.53 4.76
N MET A 8 -19.69 9.28 5.04
CA MET A 8 -19.61 10.50 5.84
C MET A 8 -19.25 10.22 7.30
N GLU A 9 -19.69 9.08 7.84
CA GLU A 9 -19.46 8.68 9.22
C GLU A 9 -18.07 8.08 9.44
N SER A 10 -17.58 7.28 8.48
CA SER A 10 -16.39 6.44 8.67
C SER A 10 -15.15 6.87 7.90
N MET A 11 -15.26 7.73 6.88
CA MET A 11 -14.13 8.10 6.04
C MET A 11 -13.62 9.51 6.34
N GLU A 12 -12.36 9.71 6.05
CA GLU A 12 -11.77 11.03 5.89
C GLU A 12 -12.22 11.67 4.57
N CYS A 13 -12.47 12.98 4.56
CA CYS A 13 -12.81 13.69 3.33
C CYS A 13 -11.72 13.52 2.27
N TYR A 14 -10.44 13.58 2.68
CA TYR A 14 -9.31 13.41 1.79
C TYR A 14 -9.11 11.97 1.34
N ALA A 15 -9.75 10.97 1.97
CA ALA A 15 -9.83 9.65 1.38
C ALA A 15 -10.56 9.71 0.03
N CYS A 16 -11.63 10.50 -0.10
CA CYS A 16 -12.35 10.61 -1.37
C CYS A 16 -11.68 11.60 -2.34
N HIS A 17 -11.09 12.66 -1.80
CA HIS A 17 -10.66 13.83 -2.56
C HIS A 17 -9.17 13.87 -2.91
N ALA A 18 -8.31 13.04 -2.30
CA ALA A 18 -6.91 12.96 -2.70
C ALA A 18 -6.76 12.25 -4.05
N ASP A 19 -6.30 12.98 -5.07
CA ASP A 19 -6.15 12.44 -6.43
C ASP A 19 -5.01 11.42 -6.54
N TRP A 20 -3.89 11.63 -5.84
CA TRP A 20 -2.73 10.74 -5.85
C TRP A 20 -1.83 10.98 -4.62
N ALA A 21 -0.91 10.06 -4.32
CA ALA A 21 0.15 10.28 -3.34
C ALA A 21 1.49 9.78 -3.89
N PRO A 22 2.62 10.43 -3.56
CA PRO A 22 3.94 9.88 -3.86
C PRO A 22 4.18 8.64 -2.99
N GLN A 23 4.51 7.52 -3.61
CA GLN A 23 4.62 6.23 -2.94
C GLN A 23 5.99 5.61 -3.22
N CYS A 24 6.91 5.75 -2.26
CA CYS A 24 8.28 5.23 -2.32
C CYS A 24 8.32 3.81 -1.75
N TYR A 25 8.31 2.80 -2.61
CA TYR A 25 8.32 1.41 -2.17
C TYR A 25 9.75 0.88 -2.07
N GLY A 26 10.04 0.17 -0.96
CA GLY A 26 11.30 -0.51 -0.71
C GLY A 26 12.52 0.41 -0.74
N CYS A 27 12.85 1.01 0.40
CA CYS A 27 14.03 1.81 0.62
C CYS A 27 15.23 0.90 0.93
N HIS A 28 16.16 0.78 -0.02
CA HIS A 28 17.38 0.01 0.19
C HIS A 28 18.47 0.92 0.75
N VAL A 29 18.77 0.74 2.02
CA VAL A 29 19.80 1.45 2.76
C VAL A 29 21.08 0.61 2.78
N THR A 30 22.18 1.19 2.34
CA THR A 30 23.51 0.61 2.52
C THR A 30 24.28 1.44 3.55
N MET A 31 24.77 0.77 4.60
CA MET A 31 25.69 1.34 5.58
C MET A 31 27.08 0.77 5.35
N ASP A 32 28.00 1.61 4.88
CA ASP A 32 29.36 1.18 4.52
C ASP A 32 30.42 1.76 5.45
N TYR A 33 30.96 0.92 6.34
CA TYR A 33 32.03 1.27 7.28
C TYR A 33 33.43 1.07 6.71
N SER A 34 33.56 0.51 5.50
CA SER A 34 34.86 0.20 4.91
C SER A 34 35.67 1.47 4.63
N LYS A 35 37.00 1.32 4.60
CA LYS A 35 37.93 2.39 4.22
C LYS A 35 37.80 3.67 5.06
N GLY A 36 37.38 3.55 6.33
CA GLY A 36 37.23 4.68 7.24
C GLY A 36 36.16 5.69 6.79
N LYS A 37 35.15 5.24 6.06
CA LYS A 37 34.01 6.06 5.64
C LYS A 37 33.28 6.65 6.86
N MET A 38 32.84 7.89 6.71
CA MET A 38 32.12 8.67 7.71
C MET A 38 30.99 9.43 7.01
N ASP A 39 29.91 9.70 7.72
CA ASP A 39 28.78 10.49 7.24
C ASP A 39 28.15 11.30 8.37
N VAL A 40 27.23 12.19 8.01
CA VAL A 40 26.47 13.00 8.97
C VAL A 40 25.69 12.09 9.90
N ASP A 41 25.89 12.28 11.20
CA ASP A 41 25.14 11.57 12.22
C ASP A 41 23.97 12.43 12.70
N TRP A 42 22.81 12.25 12.07
CA TRP A 42 21.61 13.03 12.42
C TRP A 42 21.17 12.83 13.87
N ILE A 43 21.45 11.68 14.49
CA ILE A 43 21.11 11.40 15.88
C ILE A 43 22.07 12.15 16.82
N ALA A 44 23.38 12.08 16.56
CA ALA A 44 24.36 12.82 17.34
C ALA A 44 24.12 14.34 17.22
N ASN A 45 23.82 14.83 16.02
CA ASN A 45 23.47 16.24 15.80
C ASN A 45 22.21 16.62 16.58
N ALA A 46 21.12 15.85 16.47
CA ALA A 46 19.88 16.12 17.21
C ALA A 46 20.08 16.18 18.74
N ASN A 47 21.04 15.39 19.27
CA ASN A 47 21.38 15.38 20.69
C ASN A 47 22.48 16.38 21.09
N SER A 48 22.94 17.24 20.17
CA SER A 48 24.04 18.18 20.40
C SER A 48 23.59 19.63 20.64
N ALA A 49 22.29 19.84 20.89
CA ALA A 49 21.73 21.18 21.07
C ALA A 49 22.49 21.97 22.15
N GLY A 50 23.02 23.13 21.77
CA GLY A 50 23.75 24.04 22.63
C GLY A 50 22.84 24.95 23.46
N PRO A 51 23.42 25.82 24.30
CA PRO A 51 22.67 26.81 25.08
C PRO A 51 21.88 27.82 24.23
N ASP A 52 22.25 27.99 22.96
CA ASP A 52 21.55 28.81 21.96
C ASP A 52 20.36 28.06 21.30
N GLY A 53 20.15 26.79 21.65
CA GLY A 53 19.12 25.93 21.07
C GLY A 53 19.46 25.37 19.69
N LEU A 54 20.65 25.66 19.15
CA LEU A 54 21.10 25.14 17.86
C LEU A 54 21.86 23.83 18.05
N THR A 55 21.65 22.91 17.12
CA THR A 55 22.43 21.67 16.99
C THR A 55 23.74 21.95 16.25
N ALA A 56 24.70 21.00 16.30
CA ALA A 56 26.01 21.16 15.67
C ALA A 56 25.98 21.32 14.14
N ASP A 57 24.88 20.96 13.48
CA ASP A 57 24.59 21.20 12.06
C ASP A 57 23.85 22.53 11.78
N GLY A 58 23.49 23.29 12.82
CA GLY A 58 22.76 24.56 12.70
C GLY A 58 23.54 25.70 12.02
N PRO A 59 24.84 25.91 12.28
CA PRO A 59 25.60 26.96 11.61
C PRO A 59 25.68 26.75 10.09
N LEU A 60 25.58 27.84 9.31
CA LEU A 60 25.70 27.74 7.85
C LEU A 60 27.10 27.25 7.45
N GLY A 61 27.14 26.24 6.58
CA GLY A 61 28.39 25.70 6.02
C GLY A 61 29.03 24.55 6.81
N THR A 62 28.44 24.11 7.91
CA THR A 62 28.80 22.83 8.57
C THR A 62 27.86 21.70 8.15
N ASN A 63 28.38 20.47 8.17
CA ASN A 63 27.57 19.26 8.00
C ASN A 63 27.27 18.59 9.36
N GLY A 64 27.56 19.29 10.45
CA GLY A 64 27.40 18.78 11.81
C GLY A 64 28.40 17.70 12.21
N LEU A 65 28.04 17.00 13.28
CA LEU A 65 28.77 15.84 13.77
C LEU A 65 28.68 14.69 12.77
N LYS A 66 29.77 13.93 12.68
CA LYS A 66 29.87 12.74 11.84
C LYS A 66 30.18 11.51 12.68
N SER A 67 29.67 10.37 12.24
CA SER A 67 30.03 9.06 12.80
C SER A 67 30.50 8.11 11.71
N ALA A 68 31.04 6.97 12.13
CA ALA A 68 31.58 5.97 11.22
C ALA A 68 30.46 5.34 10.40
N GLY A 69 30.78 5.02 9.15
CA GLY A 69 29.84 4.51 8.17
C GLY A 69 29.40 5.60 7.20
N LYS A 70 29.22 5.23 5.93
CA LYS A 70 28.54 6.05 4.93
C LYS A 70 27.17 5.47 4.64
N ALA A 71 26.12 6.28 4.79
CA ALA A 71 24.79 5.90 4.39
C ALA A 71 24.59 6.19 2.90
N SER A 72 23.91 5.29 2.20
CA SER A 72 23.37 5.57 0.88
C SER A 72 22.04 4.88 0.71
N GLU A 73 21.09 5.58 0.11
CA GLU A 73 19.74 5.09 -0.13
C GLU A 73 19.47 4.94 -1.62
N THR A 74 18.80 3.84 -1.98
CA THR A 74 18.12 3.68 -3.27
C THR A 74 16.69 3.23 -3.03
N ARG A 75 15.84 3.33 -4.05
CA ARG A 75 14.42 2.95 -3.96
C ARG A 75 14.14 1.87 -4.98
N SER A 76 13.32 0.90 -4.61
CA SER A 76 12.92 -0.19 -5.50
C SER A 76 12.06 0.35 -6.63
N TYR A 77 11.01 1.11 -6.30
CA TYR A 77 10.20 1.83 -7.27
C TYR A 77 9.43 2.98 -6.62
N LEU A 78 9.03 3.95 -7.45
CA LEU A 78 8.30 5.14 -7.04
C LEU A 78 7.09 5.35 -7.95
N ARG A 79 5.94 5.64 -7.36
CA ARG A 79 4.67 5.85 -8.07
C ARG A 79 3.96 7.11 -7.60
N TRP A 80 3.27 7.78 -8.51
CA TRP A 80 2.39 8.92 -8.26
C TRP A 80 1.00 8.56 -8.75
N GLU A 81 0.29 7.78 -7.94
CA GLU A 81 -1.01 7.20 -8.30
C GLU A 81 -1.92 7.17 -7.08
N THR A 82 -3.11 6.59 -7.25
CA THR A 82 -4.06 6.45 -6.15
C THR A 82 -3.45 5.62 -5.01
N PRO A 83 -3.50 6.14 -3.77
CA PRO A 83 -2.95 5.47 -2.61
C PRO A 83 -3.80 4.26 -2.19
N VAL A 84 -3.17 3.36 -1.42
CA VAL A 84 -3.88 2.30 -0.70
C VAL A 84 -4.80 2.92 0.35
N LEU A 85 -5.82 2.21 0.83
CA LEU A 85 -6.63 2.63 1.97
C LEU A 85 -6.39 1.74 3.19
N GLY A 86 -6.56 2.36 4.35
CA GLY A 86 -6.58 1.70 5.65
C GLY A 86 -7.28 2.57 6.68
N ILE A 87 -7.01 2.30 7.94
CA ILE A 87 -7.58 2.98 9.09
C ILE A 87 -6.49 3.84 9.75
N ASN A 88 -6.76 5.13 9.98
CA ASN A 88 -5.86 6.02 10.71
C ASN A 88 -5.98 5.84 12.23
N GLY A 89 -5.16 6.59 12.99
CA GLY A 89 -5.21 6.57 14.45
C GLY A 89 -6.52 7.03 15.09
N GLU A 90 -7.41 7.68 14.32
CA GLU A 90 -8.75 8.11 14.74
C GLU A 90 -9.84 7.09 14.39
N GLY A 91 -9.48 5.94 13.81
CA GLY A 91 -10.43 4.91 13.42
C GLY A 91 -11.17 5.19 12.11
N ARG A 92 -10.70 6.14 11.29
CA ARG A 92 -11.33 6.54 10.02
C ARG A 92 -10.58 5.98 8.81
N VAL A 93 -11.34 5.71 7.74
CA VAL A 93 -10.76 5.29 6.44
C VAL A 93 -9.96 6.44 5.86
N THR A 94 -8.68 6.17 5.60
CA THR A 94 -7.68 7.16 5.17
C THR A 94 -6.83 6.60 4.02
N PRO A 95 -6.27 7.46 3.14
CA PRO A 95 -5.14 7.09 2.30
C PRO A 95 -3.93 6.65 3.11
N LEU A 96 -3.25 5.61 2.62
CA LEU A 96 -1.95 5.18 3.10
C LEU A 96 -0.90 5.38 2.01
N MET A 97 0.31 5.74 2.43
CA MET A 97 1.51 5.64 1.59
C MET A 97 2.53 4.73 2.27
N PRO A 98 3.50 4.18 1.52
CA PRO A 98 4.65 3.51 2.14
C PRO A 98 5.28 4.40 3.20
N GLY A 99 5.39 3.87 4.41
CA GLY A 99 6.20 4.44 5.47
C GLY A 99 7.65 4.02 5.28
N CYS A 100 8.30 3.65 6.38
CA CYS A 100 9.64 3.05 6.30
C CYS A 100 9.53 1.58 5.85
N GLN A 101 10.00 1.29 4.63
CA GLN A 101 10.13 -0.07 4.10
C GLN A 101 11.60 -0.39 3.89
N VAL A 102 12.33 -0.64 4.98
CA VAL A 102 13.79 -0.63 4.96
C VAL A 102 14.36 -2.02 4.67
N ILE A 103 15.17 -2.10 3.62
CA ILE A 103 15.99 -3.26 3.28
C ILE A 103 17.45 -2.84 3.43
N SER A 104 18.20 -3.50 4.30
CA SER A 104 19.55 -3.05 4.70
C SER A 104 20.66 -3.94 4.18
N THR A 105 21.73 -3.31 3.69
CA THR A 105 23.04 -3.94 3.51
C THR A 105 24.07 -3.25 4.40
N VAL A 106 24.83 -4.02 5.18
CA VAL A 106 25.87 -3.49 6.06
C VAL A 106 27.22 -4.03 5.61
N ILE A 107 28.15 -3.13 5.31
CA ILE A 107 29.52 -3.44 4.92
C ILE A 107 30.45 -3.08 6.07
N GLY A 108 31.19 -4.06 6.58
CA GLY A 108 32.13 -3.92 7.69
C GLY A 108 33.36 -3.09 7.35
N LYS A 109 34.14 -2.75 8.40
CA LYS A 109 35.36 -1.94 8.27
C LYS A 109 36.41 -2.57 7.35
N ASP A 110 36.46 -3.89 7.30
CA ASP A 110 37.34 -4.70 6.45
C ASP A 110 36.77 -4.91 5.02
N GLY A 111 35.57 -4.42 4.74
CA GLY A 111 34.87 -4.61 3.47
C GLY A 111 34.02 -5.88 3.39
N SER A 112 33.93 -6.67 4.46
CA SER A 112 33.03 -7.83 4.53
C SER A 112 31.56 -7.39 4.53
N VAL A 113 30.67 -8.22 3.97
CA VAL A 113 29.22 -7.97 4.01
C VAL A 113 28.67 -8.60 5.29
N LEU A 114 28.31 -7.78 6.26
CA LEU A 114 27.80 -8.20 7.57
C LEU A 114 26.29 -8.49 7.54
N ALA A 115 25.55 -7.79 6.68
CA ALA A 115 24.15 -8.05 6.37
C ALA A 115 23.90 -7.72 4.90
N LYS A 116 23.09 -8.51 4.20
CA LYS A 116 22.78 -8.32 2.78
C LYS A 116 21.27 -8.41 2.59
N ASN A 117 20.68 -7.34 2.06
CA ASN A 117 19.24 -7.27 1.77
C ASN A 117 18.36 -7.71 2.96
N GLU A 118 18.76 -7.29 4.16
CA GLU A 118 18.15 -7.72 5.40
C GLU A 118 16.91 -6.86 5.71
N ILE A 119 15.81 -7.52 6.05
CA ILE A 119 14.63 -6.89 6.65
C ILE A 119 14.63 -7.24 8.13
N TRP A 120 14.72 -6.21 8.96
CA TRP A 120 14.72 -6.34 10.41
C TRP A 120 13.28 -6.49 10.92
N ASN A 121 13.09 -7.26 11.99
CA ASN A 121 11.78 -7.36 12.62
C ASN A 121 11.58 -6.25 13.65
N THR A 122 10.34 -5.81 13.80
CA THR A 122 9.83 -5.00 14.91
C THR A 122 8.94 -5.88 15.80
N PRO A 123 8.48 -5.40 16.96
CA PRO A 123 7.49 -6.14 17.77
C PRO A 123 6.20 -6.51 17.00
N GLU A 124 5.86 -5.76 15.95
CA GLU A 124 4.67 -5.92 15.12
C GLU A 124 4.88 -6.82 13.89
N GLY A 125 6.10 -7.32 13.64
CA GLY A 125 6.41 -8.19 12.51
C GLY A 125 7.62 -7.72 11.71
N LYS A 126 7.55 -7.76 10.38
CA LYS A 126 8.62 -7.25 9.51
C LYS A 126 8.66 -5.72 9.59
N GLY A 127 9.84 -5.12 9.56
CA GLY A 127 10.07 -3.66 9.54
C GLY A 127 9.72 -3.00 8.21
N ILE A 128 8.51 -3.26 7.75
CA ILE A 128 7.88 -2.70 6.55
C ILE A 128 6.59 -2.05 7.02
N ASP A 129 6.45 -0.76 6.72
CA ASP A 129 5.31 0.05 7.18
C ASP A 129 4.56 0.70 6.03
N HIS A 130 3.27 0.93 6.26
CA HIS A 130 2.48 1.96 5.59
C HIS A 130 1.93 2.96 6.59
N SER A 131 1.97 4.23 6.24
CA SER A 131 1.55 5.31 7.12
C SER A 131 0.32 6.04 6.56
N PRO A 132 -0.68 6.36 7.40
CA PRO A 132 -1.74 7.31 7.08
C PRO A 132 -1.19 8.61 6.51
N VAL A 133 -1.80 9.11 5.44
CA VAL A 133 -1.37 10.36 4.80
C VAL A 133 -2.56 11.20 4.34
N GLN A 134 -2.46 12.50 4.60
CA GLN A 134 -3.27 13.52 3.94
C GLN A 134 -2.38 14.22 2.89
N PRO A 135 -2.41 13.78 1.62
CA PRO A 135 -1.56 14.38 0.60
C PRO A 135 -2.10 15.76 0.17
N HIS A 136 -1.20 16.63 -0.32
CA HIS A 136 -1.51 17.97 -0.83
C HIS A 136 -2.12 17.94 -2.25
N THR A 137 -2.92 16.92 -2.55
CA THR A 137 -3.47 16.61 -3.87
C THR A 137 -5.00 16.53 -3.82
N ALA A 138 -5.61 17.22 -2.86
CA ALA A 138 -7.05 17.25 -2.70
C ALA A 138 -7.70 18.02 -3.85
N GLY A 139 -8.53 17.33 -4.63
CA GLY A 139 -9.23 17.86 -5.80
C GLY A 139 -10.73 18.05 -5.56
N ARG A 140 -11.37 18.85 -6.44
CA ARG A 140 -12.84 19.05 -6.43
C ARG A 140 -13.60 17.80 -6.86
N ARG A 141 -12.95 16.93 -7.65
CA ARG A 141 -13.53 15.67 -8.10
C ARG A 141 -13.04 14.60 -7.14
N ALA A 142 -13.98 13.85 -6.59
CA ALA A 142 -13.64 12.68 -5.81
C ALA A 142 -13.31 11.50 -6.74
N ARG A 143 -12.49 10.57 -6.28
CA ARG A 143 -12.18 9.35 -7.04
C ARG A 143 -13.44 8.53 -7.32
N THR A 144 -13.39 7.74 -8.39
CA THR A 144 -14.53 6.91 -8.77
C THR A 144 -14.75 5.78 -7.76
N CYS A 145 -15.96 5.23 -7.71
CA CYS A 145 -16.30 4.13 -6.80
C CYS A 145 -15.38 2.92 -7.03
N GLU A 146 -15.09 2.60 -8.29
CA GLU A 146 -14.23 1.49 -8.71
C GLU A 146 -12.79 1.65 -8.20
N SER A 147 -12.31 2.89 -8.05
CA SER A 147 -10.99 3.19 -7.51
C SER A 147 -10.79 2.66 -6.09
N CYS A 148 -11.85 2.64 -5.26
CA CYS A 148 -11.81 2.10 -3.90
C CYS A 148 -12.28 0.65 -3.84
N HIS A 149 -13.34 0.35 -4.58
CA HIS A 149 -14.14 -0.84 -4.37
C HIS A 149 -13.79 -1.99 -5.34
N SER A 150 -13.19 -1.69 -6.51
CA SER A 150 -12.77 -2.69 -7.51
C SER A 150 -11.25 -2.80 -7.65
N ASN A 151 -10.48 -2.09 -6.82
CA ASN A 151 -9.04 -2.01 -6.95
C ASN A 151 -8.37 -2.81 -5.81
N PRO A 152 -7.69 -3.93 -6.11
CA PRO A 152 -7.05 -4.75 -5.07
C PRO A 152 -6.01 -3.95 -4.28
N LYS A 153 -5.30 -3.03 -4.93
CA LYS A 153 -4.33 -2.14 -4.27
C LYS A 153 -5.03 -1.24 -3.25
N ALA A 154 -6.14 -0.60 -3.62
CA ALA A 154 -6.88 0.27 -2.70
C ALA A 154 -7.40 -0.49 -1.48
N LEU A 155 -7.72 -1.77 -1.64
CA LEU A 155 -8.19 -2.66 -0.58
C LEU A 155 -7.06 -3.25 0.28
N GLY A 156 -5.79 -3.01 -0.08
CA GLY A 156 -4.63 -3.52 0.65
C GLY A 156 -4.09 -4.87 0.20
N TYR A 157 -4.61 -5.44 -0.89
CA TYR A 157 -4.12 -6.71 -1.45
C TYR A 157 -2.90 -6.53 -2.37
N GLY A 158 -2.41 -5.30 -2.53
CA GLY A 158 -1.27 -4.99 -3.39
C GLY A 158 -1.61 -4.81 -4.87
N ILE A 159 -0.61 -4.41 -5.64
CA ILE A 159 -0.71 -4.17 -7.08
C ILE A 159 -0.93 -5.52 -7.76
N GLU A 160 -1.96 -5.55 -8.62
CA GLU A 160 -2.37 -6.78 -9.31
C GLU A 160 -2.66 -7.97 -8.39
N ASP A 161 -3.22 -7.70 -7.20
CA ASP A 161 -3.52 -8.72 -6.18
C ASP A 161 -2.26 -9.37 -5.59
N GLY A 162 -1.23 -8.55 -5.36
CA GLY A 162 0.03 -8.96 -4.75
C GLY A 162 0.90 -9.83 -5.67
N ARG A 163 0.64 -9.77 -6.98
CA ARG A 163 1.47 -10.44 -8.00
C ARG A 163 2.69 -9.63 -8.36
N PHE A 164 2.62 -8.30 -8.23
CA PHE A 164 3.77 -7.44 -8.49
C PHE A 164 4.91 -7.77 -7.52
N MET A 165 6.14 -7.85 -8.03
CA MET A 165 7.35 -8.19 -7.23
C MET A 165 7.31 -9.54 -6.49
N ARG A 166 6.38 -10.44 -6.82
CA ARG A 166 6.38 -11.81 -6.24
C ARG A 166 7.61 -12.59 -6.74
N GLY A 167 8.26 -13.34 -5.86
CA GLY A 167 9.43 -14.16 -6.20
C GLY A 167 10.78 -13.50 -5.89
N VAL A 168 10.78 -12.26 -5.37
CA VAL A 168 12.01 -11.51 -5.01
C VAL A 168 12.75 -12.12 -3.83
N GLU A 169 12.18 -13.11 -3.14
CA GLU A 169 12.89 -13.94 -2.17
C GLU A 169 14.01 -14.79 -2.79
N LYS A 170 14.09 -14.84 -4.13
CA LYS A 170 15.12 -15.53 -4.91
C LYS A 170 15.87 -14.56 -5.83
N ASP A 171 17.09 -14.94 -6.19
CA ASP A 171 17.88 -14.21 -7.17
C ASP A 171 17.13 -14.21 -8.51
N LEU A 172 17.00 -13.02 -9.11
CA LEU A 172 16.50 -12.89 -10.47
C LEU A 172 17.66 -13.11 -11.44
N VAL A 173 17.52 -14.15 -12.25
CA VAL A 173 18.40 -14.43 -13.39
C VAL A 173 17.59 -14.29 -14.68
N VAL A 174 17.95 -13.31 -15.50
CA VAL A 174 17.38 -13.10 -16.83
C VAL A 174 18.36 -13.64 -17.86
N ASP A 175 18.06 -14.82 -18.40
CA ASP A 175 18.89 -15.46 -19.42
C ASP A 175 18.03 -16.38 -20.32
N LEU A 176 18.65 -17.00 -21.33
CA LEU A 176 17.98 -17.94 -22.21
C LEU A 176 17.50 -19.17 -21.41
N GLN A 177 16.19 -19.42 -21.44
CA GLN A 177 15.56 -20.55 -20.75
C GLN A 177 14.87 -21.49 -21.73
N ASP A 178 14.79 -22.76 -21.38
CA ASP A 178 13.92 -23.71 -22.08
C ASP A 178 12.43 -23.48 -21.74
N ALA A 179 11.55 -24.26 -22.36
CA ALA A 179 10.10 -24.17 -22.11
C ALA A 179 9.68 -24.54 -20.67
N LYS A 180 10.60 -25.07 -19.85
CA LYS A 180 10.38 -25.43 -18.44
C LYS A 180 11.01 -24.41 -17.48
N GLY A 181 11.64 -23.35 -17.98
CA GLY A 181 12.31 -22.32 -17.19
C GLY A 181 13.73 -22.68 -16.76
N ALA A 182 14.32 -23.76 -17.30
CA ALA A 182 15.71 -24.11 -17.00
C ALA A 182 16.67 -23.22 -17.81
N LEU A 183 17.65 -22.63 -17.14
CA LEU A 183 18.68 -21.80 -17.76
C LEU A 183 19.55 -22.65 -18.69
N LEU A 184 19.65 -22.26 -19.96
CA LEU A 184 20.43 -22.94 -20.99
C LEU A 184 21.94 -22.63 -20.94
N PRO A 185 22.37 -21.40 -20.63
CA PRO A 185 23.80 -21.09 -20.57
C PRO A 185 24.49 -21.76 -19.37
N GLY A 186 25.71 -22.25 -19.60
CA GLY A 186 26.55 -22.84 -18.54
C GLY A 186 27.14 -21.82 -17.56
N LYS A 187 26.97 -20.52 -17.82
CA LYS A 187 27.35 -19.43 -16.92
C LYS A 187 26.27 -18.36 -16.99
N THR A 188 25.77 -17.95 -15.83
CA THR A 188 24.78 -16.90 -15.70
C THR A 188 25.26 -15.86 -14.67
N SER A 189 24.64 -14.68 -14.73
CA SER A 189 24.85 -13.60 -13.77
C SER A 189 23.53 -13.27 -13.09
N VAL A 190 23.58 -12.92 -11.82
CA VAL A 190 22.40 -12.43 -11.10
C VAL A 190 22.17 -10.96 -11.47
N GLN A 191 20.99 -10.64 -12.00
CA GLN A 191 20.61 -9.26 -12.33
C GLN A 191 20.02 -8.53 -11.12
N SER A 192 19.23 -9.22 -10.29
CA SER A 192 18.75 -8.69 -9.01
C SER A 192 18.97 -9.72 -7.91
N PRO A 193 19.78 -9.41 -6.88
CA PRO A 193 19.94 -10.29 -5.73
C PRO A 193 18.63 -10.45 -4.95
N ALA A 194 18.46 -11.64 -4.36
CA ALA A 194 17.34 -11.98 -3.50
C ALA A 194 17.19 -11.04 -2.30
N ILE A 195 15.95 -10.85 -1.86
CA ILE A 195 15.58 -10.25 -0.58
C ILE A 195 14.80 -11.32 0.19
N PRO A 196 15.48 -12.24 0.91
CA PRO A 196 14.86 -13.50 1.37
C PRO A 196 13.62 -13.35 2.26
N LYS A 197 13.51 -12.23 2.99
CA LYS A 197 12.38 -11.95 3.88
C LYS A 197 11.24 -11.17 3.22
N LEU A 198 11.38 -10.74 1.98
CA LEU A 198 10.34 -10.07 1.22
C LEU A 198 9.55 -11.10 0.41
N ASP A 199 8.56 -11.70 1.05
CA ASP A 199 7.72 -12.78 0.51
C ASP A 199 6.39 -12.30 -0.09
N HIS A 200 6.20 -10.98 -0.17
CA HIS A 200 5.00 -10.34 -0.70
C HIS A 200 5.36 -9.06 -1.47
N ASP A 201 4.39 -8.54 -2.21
CA ASP A 201 4.48 -7.23 -2.87
C ASP A 201 4.63 -6.13 -1.80
N LEU A 202 5.58 -5.21 -1.97
CA LEU A 202 5.77 -4.06 -1.07
C LEU A 202 4.53 -3.15 -0.95
N SER A 203 3.57 -3.25 -1.87
CA SER A 203 2.29 -2.55 -1.80
C SER A 203 1.15 -3.33 -1.13
N GLN A 204 1.38 -4.58 -0.76
CA GLN A 204 0.41 -5.43 -0.09
C GLN A 204 0.50 -5.26 1.43
N LEU A 205 -0.65 -5.02 2.06
CA LEU A 205 -0.75 -4.87 3.51
C LEU A 205 -1.42 -6.07 4.17
N VAL A 206 -2.32 -6.73 3.43
CA VAL A 206 -3.15 -7.80 3.96
C VAL A 206 -3.41 -8.85 2.88
N THR A 207 -3.55 -10.10 3.29
CA THR A 207 -4.00 -11.19 2.42
C THR A 207 -5.52 -11.17 2.26
N ARG A 208 -6.06 -11.94 1.30
CA ARG A 208 -7.51 -12.03 1.07
C ARG A 208 -8.27 -12.65 2.25
N ASP A 209 -7.63 -13.54 3.01
CA ASP A 209 -8.13 -14.17 4.24
C ASP A 209 -7.93 -13.32 5.49
N GLY A 210 -7.26 -12.16 5.37
CA GLY A 210 -7.20 -11.15 6.42
C GLY A 210 -5.95 -11.18 7.29
N GLU A 211 -4.92 -11.93 6.91
CA GLU A 211 -3.61 -11.87 7.55
C GLU A 211 -2.89 -10.57 7.18
N GLN A 212 -2.51 -9.79 8.20
CA GLN A 212 -1.75 -8.56 8.02
C GLN A 212 -0.27 -8.88 7.82
N LEU A 213 0.34 -8.31 6.78
CA LEU A 213 1.72 -8.59 6.37
C LEU A 213 2.73 -7.49 6.76
N VAL A 214 2.24 -6.27 6.98
CA VAL A 214 3.05 -5.06 7.24
C VAL A 214 2.40 -4.24 8.35
N SER A 215 3.18 -3.41 9.04
CA SER A 215 2.62 -2.46 10.00
C SER A 215 1.84 -1.36 9.29
N VAL A 216 0.79 -0.86 9.95
CA VAL A 216 0.03 0.30 9.47
C VAL A 216 -0.16 1.29 10.60
N GLY A 217 0.59 2.39 10.58
CA GLY A 217 0.48 3.43 11.60
C GLY A 217 0.69 2.87 13.01
N SER A 218 1.72 2.04 13.21
CA SER A 218 2.03 1.28 14.45
C SER A 218 2.07 2.10 15.74
N HIS A 219 2.13 3.43 15.64
CA HIS A 219 2.08 4.37 16.76
C HIS A 219 0.67 4.53 17.37
N TRP A 220 -0.39 4.12 16.65
CA TRP A 220 -1.78 4.35 17.05
C TRP A 220 -2.56 3.03 17.19
N PRO A 221 -3.27 2.80 18.32
CA PRO A 221 -4.00 1.54 18.56
C PRO A 221 -5.10 1.20 17.54
N LEU A 222 -5.68 2.21 16.90
CA LEU A 222 -6.76 2.03 15.91
C LEU A 222 -6.22 1.89 14.48
N GLY A 223 -4.93 2.14 14.26
CA GLY A 223 -4.30 2.07 12.95
C GLY A 223 -4.27 0.63 12.42
N GLY A 224 -4.52 0.46 11.12
CA GLY A 224 -4.57 -0.88 10.54
C GLY A 224 -4.92 -0.91 9.06
N PRO A 225 -4.79 -2.08 8.40
CA PRO A 225 -5.43 -2.31 7.12
C PRO A 225 -6.95 -2.19 7.26
N LEU A 226 -7.66 -2.05 6.14
CA LEU A 226 -9.12 -2.11 6.16
C LEU A 226 -9.59 -3.44 6.80
N PRO A 227 -10.56 -3.41 7.73
CA PRO A 227 -11.07 -4.62 8.36
C PRO A 227 -11.64 -5.60 7.31
N GLN A 228 -11.49 -6.92 7.55
CA GLN A 228 -11.99 -7.97 6.65
C GLN A 228 -13.44 -7.75 6.22
N LYS A 229 -14.34 -7.54 7.19
CA LYS A 229 -15.76 -7.27 6.96
C LYS A 229 -16.00 -6.01 6.11
N MET A 230 -15.12 -5.02 6.17
CA MET A 230 -15.22 -3.82 5.35
C MET A 230 -14.79 -4.11 3.91
N ARG A 231 -13.65 -4.80 3.71
CA ARG A 231 -13.16 -5.21 2.39
C ARG A 231 -14.18 -6.10 1.67
N GLU A 232 -14.75 -7.08 2.36
CA GLU A 232 -15.80 -7.97 1.82
C GLU A 232 -17.06 -7.24 1.38
N LYS A 233 -17.38 -6.10 2.00
CA LYS A 233 -18.48 -5.22 1.56
C LYS A 233 -18.06 -4.37 0.37
N MET A 234 -16.83 -3.85 0.41
CA MET A 234 -16.30 -2.98 -0.63
C MET A 234 -16.14 -3.72 -1.96
N GLU A 235 -15.60 -4.94 -1.96
CA GLU A 235 -15.29 -5.75 -3.15
C GLU A 235 -16.51 -6.19 -3.99
N ARG A 236 -17.73 -5.88 -3.54
CA ARG A 236 -18.97 -6.26 -4.22
C ARG A 236 -19.34 -5.31 -5.36
N THR A 237 -18.39 -4.62 -5.98
CA THR A 237 -18.66 -3.61 -7.02
C THR A 237 -19.44 -4.14 -8.20
N GLY A 238 -19.12 -5.34 -8.68
CA GLY A 238 -19.85 -5.98 -9.77
C GLY A 238 -21.34 -6.20 -9.45
N LEU A 239 -21.69 -6.28 -8.16
CA LEU A 239 -23.05 -6.46 -7.65
C LEU A 239 -23.73 -5.11 -7.36
N CYS A 240 -22.97 -4.10 -6.94
CA CYS A 240 -23.52 -2.88 -6.37
C CYS A 240 -23.57 -1.70 -7.37
N MET A 241 -22.62 -1.60 -8.31
CA MET A 241 -22.44 -0.38 -9.11
C MET A 241 -23.66 -0.03 -9.98
N GLY A 242 -24.37 -1.02 -10.52
CA GLY A 242 -25.56 -0.79 -11.34
C GLY A 242 -26.65 0.03 -10.62
N CYS A 243 -26.90 -0.27 -9.34
CA CYS A 243 -27.84 0.50 -8.51
C CYS A 243 -27.19 1.75 -7.90
N HIS A 244 -25.92 1.66 -7.48
CA HIS A 244 -25.23 2.76 -6.80
C HIS A 244 -24.93 3.97 -7.71
N HIS A 245 -24.88 3.80 -9.04
CA HIS A 245 -24.87 4.96 -9.95
C HIS A 245 -26.12 5.84 -9.83
N LYS A 246 -27.24 5.29 -9.34
CA LYS A 246 -28.49 6.01 -9.06
C LYS A 246 -28.58 6.52 -7.63
N GLN A 247 -27.49 6.55 -6.86
CA GLN A 247 -27.48 7.00 -5.45
C GLN A 247 -28.11 8.38 -5.18
N ALA A 248 -28.11 9.29 -6.16
CA ALA A 248 -28.74 10.61 -6.03
C ALA A 248 -30.23 10.64 -6.42
N ASP A 249 -30.78 9.54 -6.92
CA ASP A 249 -32.16 9.42 -7.37
C ASP A 249 -33.03 8.78 -6.28
N GLY A 250 -33.55 9.62 -5.38
CA GLY A 250 -34.39 9.16 -4.27
C GLY A 250 -35.62 8.35 -4.73
N LYS A 251 -36.23 8.73 -5.86
CA LYS A 251 -37.40 8.04 -6.42
C LYS A 251 -37.05 6.64 -6.94
N PHE A 252 -35.83 6.45 -7.43
CA PHE A 252 -35.33 5.12 -7.77
C PHE A 252 -35.19 4.27 -6.51
N TRP A 253 -34.55 4.80 -5.46
CA TRP A 253 -34.33 4.05 -4.21
C TRP A 253 -35.62 3.75 -3.45
N GLU A 254 -36.62 4.63 -3.46
CA GLU A 254 -37.95 4.33 -2.91
C GLU A 254 -38.60 3.07 -3.53
N LYS A 255 -38.23 2.72 -4.77
CA LYS A 255 -38.78 1.55 -5.47
C LYS A 255 -37.98 0.27 -5.30
N VAL A 256 -36.67 0.37 -5.02
CA VAL A 256 -35.76 -0.79 -5.05
C VAL A 256 -35.04 -1.04 -3.72
N ALA A 257 -35.07 -0.08 -2.79
CA ALA A 257 -34.50 -0.25 -1.47
C ALA A 257 -35.37 -1.17 -0.61
N GLU A 258 -34.71 -2.06 0.11
CA GLU A 258 -35.30 -2.84 1.20
C GLU A 258 -34.51 -2.52 2.47
N GLU A 259 -35.16 -2.63 3.63
CA GLU A 259 -34.49 -2.42 4.91
C GLU A 259 -33.44 -3.52 5.15
N GLY A 260 -32.27 -3.12 5.66
CA GLY A 260 -31.17 -4.03 5.97
C GLY A 260 -30.12 -4.16 4.85
N TRP A 261 -29.23 -5.14 5.01
CA TRP A 261 -28.13 -5.41 4.09
C TRP A 261 -28.43 -6.65 3.25
N ARG A 262 -28.33 -6.51 1.92
CA ARG A 262 -28.48 -7.63 0.98
C ARG A 262 -27.18 -8.43 0.92
N ASP A 263 -27.19 -9.65 1.46
CA ASP A 263 -26.07 -10.58 1.38
C ASP A 263 -25.90 -11.18 -0.04
N ASN A 264 -24.98 -12.15 -0.19
CA ASN A 264 -24.68 -12.74 -1.50
C ASN A 264 -25.87 -13.54 -2.07
N ASP A 265 -26.66 -14.18 -1.22
CA ASP A 265 -27.76 -15.03 -1.69
C ASP A 265 -28.96 -14.16 -2.05
N ALA A 266 -29.29 -13.21 -1.18
CA ALA A 266 -30.32 -12.22 -1.45
C ALA A 266 -30.00 -11.35 -2.68
N HIS A 267 -28.72 -11.13 -2.99
CA HIS A 267 -28.30 -10.44 -4.22
C HIS A 267 -28.44 -11.33 -5.46
N ARG A 268 -28.00 -12.59 -5.37
CA ARG A 268 -28.18 -13.56 -6.47
C ARG A 268 -29.65 -13.73 -6.83
N ASP A 269 -30.53 -13.76 -5.84
CA ASP A 269 -31.98 -13.82 -6.03
C ASP A 269 -32.53 -12.56 -6.72
N LEU A 270 -32.05 -11.38 -6.34
CA LEU A 270 -32.44 -10.13 -7.00
C LEU A 270 -32.01 -10.12 -8.48
N MET A 271 -30.76 -10.53 -8.77
CA MET A 271 -30.27 -10.59 -10.14
C MET A 271 -31.03 -11.61 -10.98
N LYS A 272 -31.37 -12.78 -10.40
CA LYS A 272 -32.23 -13.76 -11.04
C LYS A 272 -33.58 -13.14 -11.44
N LYS A 273 -34.27 -12.50 -10.49
CA LYS A 273 -35.55 -11.79 -10.74
C LYS A 273 -35.42 -10.71 -11.81
N ALA A 274 -34.33 -9.94 -11.79
CA ALA A 274 -34.09 -8.88 -12.77
C ALA A 274 -33.86 -9.42 -14.18
N ILE A 275 -33.11 -10.53 -14.32
CA ILE A 275 -32.86 -11.20 -15.59
C ILE A 275 -34.15 -11.82 -16.15
N GLU A 276 -34.94 -12.49 -15.30
CA GLU A 276 -36.25 -13.05 -15.68
C GLU A 276 -37.20 -11.95 -16.19
N ALA A 277 -37.33 -10.84 -15.44
CA ALA A 277 -38.16 -9.71 -15.86
C ALA A 277 -37.68 -9.06 -17.18
N TYR A 278 -36.36 -9.00 -17.39
CA TYR A 278 -35.78 -8.50 -18.65
C TYR A 278 -36.08 -9.44 -19.83
N ALA A 279 -36.00 -10.75 -19.61
CA ALA A 279 -36.33 -11.76 -20.61
C ALA A 279 -37.81 -11.67 -21.02
N ASP A 280 -38.72 -11.56 -20.05
CA ASP A 280 -40.16 -11.45 -20.29
C ASP A 280 -40.50 -10.17 -21.09
N LYS A 281 -39.90 -9.03 -20.71
CA LYS A 281 -40.08 -7.77 -21.43
C LYS A 281 -39.59 -7.88 -22.88
N SER A 282 -38.46 -8.54 -23.10
CA SER A 282 -37.89 -8.75 -24.43
C SER A 282 -38.75 -9.69 -25.29
N ALA A 283 -39.36 -10.70 -24.68
CA ALA A 283 -40.32 -11.59 -25.34
C ALA A 283 -41.61 -10.86 -25.76
N THR A 284 -42.06 -9.88 -24.97
CA THR A 284 -43.21 -9.03 -25.32
C THR A 284 -42.91 -7.94 -26.35
N ALA A 285 -41.65 -7.51 -26.48
CA ALA A 285 -41.26 -6.49 -27.46
C ALA A 285 -41.02 -7.05 -28.87
N ASN A 286 -40.83 -8.37 -28.99
CA ASN A 286 -40.63 -9.10 -30.25
C ASN A 286 -41.91 -9.82 -30.74
N ARG A 287 -43.08 -9.46 -30.19
CA ARG A 287 -44.40 -9.84 -30.68
C ARG A 287 -45.14 -8.59 -31.15
#